data_AF-A0A9X3AK48-F1
#
_entry.id   AF-A0A9X3AK48-F1
#
_cell.length_a   1.000
_cell.length_b   1.000
_cell.length_c   1.000
_cell.angle_alpha   90.00
_cell.angle_beta   90.00
_cell.angle_gamma   90.00
#
_symmetry.space_group_name_H-M   'P 1'
#
loop_
_entity.id
_entity.type
_entity.pdbx_description
1 polymer ?
#
loop_
_entity_poly.entity_id
_entity_poly.type
_entity_poly.pdbx_seq_one_letter_code
_entity_poly.pdbx_strand_id
1 'polypeptide(L)'
;MLKKLIGVSLFIILLSGCSIVGVVDHHQQRTVANAGFERQEIALKEGGELHYWQGGDTSAPAILLLHGFVAPARLQTQLMS
;
A
#
# COMPACT_ATOMS: atom_id res chain seq x y z
N MET A 1 24.05 -20.88 -29.34
CA MET A 1 23.95 -19.61 -28.58
C MET A 1 22.54 -19.31 -28.08
N LEU A 2 21.47 -19.64 -28.82
CA LEU A 2 20.07 -19.43 -28.41
C LEU A 2 19.69 -20.03 -27.03
N LYS A 3 20.15 -21.25 -26.72
CA LYS A 3 19.89 -21.90 -25.42
C LYS A 3 20.48 -21.12 -24.22
N LYS A 4 21.64 -20.48 -24.41
CA LYS A 4 22.26 -19.61 -23.40
C LYS A 4 21.45 -18.31 -23.25
N LEU A 5 20.94 -17.76 -24.35
CA LEU A 5 20.11 -16.55 -24.33
C LEU A 5 18.78 -16.77 -23.58
N ILE A 6 18.13 -17.91 -23.81
CA ILE A 6 16.88 -18.28 -23.13
C ILE A 6 17.11 -18.44 -21.61
N GLY A 7 18.20 -19.10 -21.22
CA GLY A 7 18.55 -19.26 -19.80
C GLY A 7 18.81 -17.93 -19.09
N VAL A 8 19.49 -17.00 -19.76
CA VAL A 8 19.74 -15.64 -19.22
C VAL A 8 18.46 -14.84 -19.09
N SER A 9 17.57 -14.89 -20.10
CA SER A 9 16.27 -14.20 -20.06
C SER A 9 15.39 -14.70 -18.92
N LEU A 10 15.31 -16.02 -18.73
CA LEU A 10 14.53 -16.62 -17.64
C LEU A 10 15.07 -16.21 -16.25
N PHE A 11 16.39 -16.12 -16.12
CA PHE A 11 17.03 -15.69 -14.87
C PHE A 11 16.73 -14.23 -14.54
N ILE A 12 16.71 -13.34 -15.55
CA ILE A 12 16.35 -11.92 -15.37
C ILE A 12 14.89 -11.77 -14.93
N ILE A 13 13.98 -12.57 -15.48
CA ILE A 13 12.55 -12.55 -15.10
C ILE A 13 12.36 -13.02 -13.64
N LEU A 14 13.10 -14.06 -13.21
CA LEU A 14 13.03 -14.56 -11.84
C LEU A 14 13.56 -13.53 -10.83
N LEU A 15 14.56 -12.72 -11.21
CA LEU A 15 15.12 -11.65 -10.39
C LEU A 15 14.21 -10.40 -10.29
N SER A 16 13.31 -10.19 -11.25
CA SER A 16 12.41 -9.01 -11.26
C SER A 16 11.13 -9.20 -10.43
N GLY A 17 10.85 -10.41 -9.95
CA GLY A 17 9.68 -10.72 -9.11
C GLY A 17 9.64 -9.98 -7.78
N CYS A 18 10.78 -9.55 -7.23
CA CYS A 18 10.83 -8.80 -5.97
C CYS A 18 10.40 -7.33 -6.11
N SER A 19 10.35 -6.77 -7.33
CA SER A 19 10.08 -5.34 -7.54
C SER A 19 8.60 -5.01 -7.72
N ILE A 20 7.77 -5.99 -8.11
CA ILE A 20 6.35 -5.77 -8.40
C ILE A 20 5.56 -5.34 -7.16
N VAL A 21 5.89 -5.88 -5.98
CA VAL A 21 5.24 -5.52 -4.71
C VAL A 21 5.44 -4.04 -4.38
N GLY A 22 6.66 -3.51 -4.58
CA GLY A 22 6.95 -2.09 -4.34
C GLY A 22 6.25 -1.15 -5.32
N VAL A 23 6.08 -1.56 -6.58
CA VAL A 23 5.32 -0.78 -7.58
C VAL A 23 3.84 -0.71 -7.19
N VAL A 24 3.26 -1.83 -6.74
CA VAL A 24 1.87 -1.88 -6.28
C VAL A 24 1.67 -1.03 -5.04
N ASP A 25 2.58 -1.11 -4.07
CA ASP A 25 2.53 -0.30 -2.85
C ASP A 25 2.63 1.21 -3.16
N HIS A 26 3.60 1.62 -3.99
CA HIS A 26 3.70 3.01 -4.43
C HIS A 26 2.49 3.51 -5.21
N HIS A 27 1.87 2.65 -6.02
CA HIS A 27 0.63 3.00 -6.70
C HIS A 27 -0.50 3.20 -5.68
N GLN A 28 -0.63 2.31 -4.69
CA GLN A 28 -1.66 2.38 -3.66
C GLN A 28 -1.53 3.63 -2.79
N GLN A 29 -0.32 3.96 -2.35
CA GLN A 29 -0.07 5.17 -1.57
C GLN A 29 -0.47 6.43 -2.34
N ARG A 30 -0.17 6.48 -3.65
CA ARG A 30 -0.57 7.60 -4.52
C ARG A 30 -2.08 7.72 -4.66
N THR A 31 -2.81 6.61 -4.76
CA THR A 31 -4.28 6.66 -4.85
C THR A 31 -4.91 7.29 -3.61
N VAL A 32 -4.46 6.89 -2.42
CA VAL A 32 -5.00 7.41 -1.15
C VAL A 32 -4.61 8.88 -0.96
N ALA A 33 -3.36 9.24 -1.28
CA ALA A 33 -2.90 10.64 -1.26
C ALA A 33 -3.69 11.54 -2.22
N ASN A 34 -3.97 11.07 -3.44
CA ASN A 34 -4.76 11.81 -4.42
C ASN A 34 -6.22 12.03 -4.00
N ALA A 35 -6.74 11.21 -3.08
CA ALA A 35 -8.05 11.39 -2.48
C ALA A 35 -8.05 12.40 -1.31
N GLY A 36 -6.93 13.09 -1.06
CA GLY A 36 -6.81 14.10 0.00
C GLY A 36 -6.55 13.52 1.39
N PHE A 37 -6.11 12.26 1.48
CA PHE A 37 -5.72 11.65 2.74
C PHE A 37 -4.21 11.77 2.95
N GLU A 38 -3.82 12.10 4.17
CA GLU A 38 -2.43 12.22 4.60
C GLU A 38 -2.02 11.01 5.45
N ARG A 39 -0.77 10.56 5.26
CA ARG A 39 -0.21 9.46 6.04
C ARG A 39 0.22 9.98 7.40
N GLN A 40 -0.25 9.31 8.44
CA GLN A 40 0.07 9.61 9.82
C GLN A 40 0.76 8.42 10.48
N GLU A 41 1.53 8.70 11.51
CA GLU A 41 2.28 7.72 12.28
C GLU A 41 2.17 8.08 13.76
N ILE A 42 1.81 7.08 14.58
CA ILE A 42 1.75 7.22 16.03
C ILE A 42 2.56 6.10 16.65
N ALA A 43 3.50 6.46 17.52
CA ALA A 43 4.19 5.51 18.39
C ALA A 43 3.23 4.97 19.45
N LEU A 44 3.15 3.65 19.59
CA LEU A 44 2.30 2.99 20.58
C LEU A 44 3.01 2.91 21.93
N LYS A 45 2.25 3.02 23.02
CA LYS A 45 2.79 2.99 24.39
C LYS A 45 3.45 1.65 24.71
N GLU A 46 2.92 0.55 24.17
CA GLU A 46 3.45 -0.80 24.35
C GLU A 46 4.64 -1.10 23.43
N GLY A 47 5.04 -0.14 22.59
CA GLY A 47 6.06 -0.30 21.55
C GLY A 47 5.47 -0.57 20.17
N GLY A 48 6.22 -0.20 19.12
CA GLY A 48 5.77 -0.26 17.73
C GLY A 48 5.10 1.03 17.24
N GLU A 49 4.73 1.02 15.97
CA GLU A 49 4.19 2.18 15.25
C GLU A 49 2.86 1.81 14.58
N LEU A 50 1.86 2.69 14.73
CA LEU A 50 0.60 2.63 13.99
C LEU A 50 0.67 3.62 12.83
N HIS A 51 0.64 3.09 11.61
CA HIS A 51 0.49 3.90 10.41
C HIS A 51 -0.97 3.90 9.97
N TYR A 52 -1.53 5.09 9.74
CA TYR A 52 -2.90 5.25 9.27
C TYR A 52 -3.01 6.42 8.29
N TRP A 53 -4.14 6.50 7.61
CA TRP A 53 -4.45 7.60 6.69
C TRP A 53 -5.58 8.43 7.26
N GLN A 54 -5.44 9.75 7.25
CA GLN A 54 -6.44 10.69 7.75
C GLN A 54 -6.77 11.72 6.66
N GLY A 55 -8.05 11.96 6.45
CA GLY A 55 -8.54 12.91 5.45
C GLY A 55 -10.05 13.08 5.57
N GLY A 56 -10.62 13.92 4.71
CA GLY A 56 -12.05 14.26 4.72
C GLY A 56 -12.37 15.52 5.53
N ASP A 57 -13.66 15.78 5.68
CA ASP A 57 -14.17 17.00 6.33
C ASP A 57 -14.11 16.90 7.86
N THR A 58 -13.35 17.80 8.49
CA THR A 58 -13.21 17.88 9.95
C THR A 58 -14.47 18.36 10.67
N SER A 59 -15.45 18.90 9.94
CA SER A 59 -16.74 19.33 10.49
C SER A 59 -17.80 18.22 10.53
N ALA A 60 -17.54 17.09 9.84
CA ALA A 60 -18.39 15.92 9.84
C ALA A 60 -17.98 14.91 10.94
N PRO A 61 -18.86 13.97 11.34
CA PRO A 61 -18.52 12.90 12.26
C PRO A 61 -17.35 12.05 11.74
N ALA A 62 -16.38 11.76 12.61
CA ALA A 62 -15.24 10.92 12.26
C ALA A 62 -15.66 9.45 12.04
N ILE A 63 -15.18 8.86 10.95
CA ILE A 63 -15.39 7.44 10.62
C ILE A 63 -14.04 6.73 10.73
N LEU A 64 -13.96 5.72 11.60
CA LEU A 64 -12.78 4.87 11.77
C LEU A 64 -12.93 3.60 10.91
N LEU A 65 -12.04 3.47 9.93
CA LEU A 65 -11.98 2.33 9.03
C LEU A 65 -10.88 1.37 9.50
N LEU A 66 -11.28 0.19 9.97
CA LEU A 66 -10.38 -0.87 10.42
C LEU A 66 -10.35 -2.00 9.39
N HIS A 67 -9.16 -2.39 8.97
CA HIS A 67 -8.99 -3.54 8.10
C HIS A 67 -8.88 -4.85 8.90
N GLY A 68 -9.37 -5.94 8.32
CA GLY A 68 -9.23 -7.28 8.90
C GLY A 68 -7.83 -7.87 8.71
N PHE A 69 -7.62 -9.05 9.29
CA PHE A 69 -6.40 -9.82 9.10
C PHE A 69 -6.20 -10.12 7.60
N VAL A 70 -5.01 -9.83 7.07
CA VAL A 70 -4.56 -10.01 5.66
C VAL A 70 -4.89 -8.89 4.66
N ALA A 71 -5.84 -7.99 4.92
CA ALA A 71 -6.12 -6.87 3.99
C ALA A 71 -5.55 -5.55 4.54
N PRO A 72 -4.82 -4.74 3.76
CA PRO A 72 -4.49 -3.37 4.17
C PRO A 72 -5.75 -2.47 4.16
N ALA A 73 -5.71 -1.33 4.88
CA ALA A 73 -6.78 -0.31 5.00
C ALA A 73 -7.48 0.12 3.68
N ARG A 74 -6.85 -0.21 2.55
CA ARG A 74 -7.27 -0.03 1.16
C ARG A 74 -8.73 -0.39 0.83
N LEU A 75 -9.31 -1.44 1.41
CA LEU A 75 -10.63 -1.93 0.95
C LEU A 75 -11.81 -1.03 1.35
N GLN A 76 -11.63 -0.17 2.35
CA GLN A 76 -12.71 0.65 2.88
C GLN A 76 -12.81 2.04 2.22
N THR A 77 -11.71 2.60 1.69
CA THR A 77 -11.75 3.92 1.02
C THR A 77 -12.50 3.88 -0.32
N GLN A 78 -12.54 2.74 -1.02
CA GLN A 78 -13.38 2.56 -2.24
C GLN A 78 -14.89 2.47 -1.95
N LEU A 79 -15.31 2.24 -0.71
CA LEU A 79 -16.73 2.19 -0.32
C LEU A 79 -17.32 3.57 -0.03
N MET A 80 -16.47 4.60 0.08
CA MET A 80 -16.86 5.97 0.45
C MET A 80 -16.75 6.97 -0.72
N SER A 81 -16.32 6.50 -1.90
CA SER A 81 -16.32 7.26 -3.17
C SER A 81 -17.52 6.88 -4.03
#